data_AF-A0A9W9JHM0-F1
#
_entry.id   AF-A0A9W9JHM0-F1
#
_cell.length_a   1.000
_cell.length_b   1.000
_cell.length_c   1.000
_cell.angle_alpha   90.00
_cell.angle_beta   90.00
_cell.angle_gamma   90.00
#
_symmetry.space_group_name_H-M   'P 1'
#
loop_
_entity.id
_entity.type
_entity.pdbx_description
1 polymer ?
#
loop_
_entity_poly.entity_id
_entity_poly.type
_entity_poly.pdbx_seq_one_letter_code
_entity_poly.pdbx_strand_id
1 'polypeptide(L)'
;MAFTDDAVKAKLSALNDSQESIVTVAQWVMFHRRHAERTGQIWLQKIRDSPPPKRLNLIYLANEVAQQSKVRGKNDFLIALSPIIVDATSAAYKGSSNEYQQRIRRVVEVWRQRNVFDGAILDAVEARIDELDKARPTNKKQTLGGSFFKDTSSGSTPSELQPLNPLQTAVNKAVINSNNSAATATSEFDKLHDPKTPKPTLPVHAARLSSLLKTLANAENSVSEVIKSRRALIDGLEKILQTNRAELSKEEVLGAELSQKKTSVDNEKREVEDAIMRGLPSEESSTNPGEHSGHDDAPGRPEVEALTPPPVEAITPVGSPQPEKQQLRRGPFTEEADDDTSEWNPMNFADMQQSGNETAVTDQSTTSPNHGNDFDISSDSHAKRRKISHGEEDYAAFAAGDLDADVADLLATQGKH
;
A
#
# COMPACT_ATOMS: atom_id res chain seq x y z
N MET A 1 24.76 -3.76 -27.24
CA MET A 1 23.68 -4.71 -27.62
C MET A 1 22.67 -3.92 -28.43
N ALA A 2 22.38 -4.35 -29.66
CA ALA A 2 21.39 -3.69 -30.51
C ALA A 2 19.97 -3.80 -29.93
N PHE A 3 19.10 -2.86 -30.28
CA PHE A 3 17.70 -2.92 -29.92
C PHE A 3 16.97 -3.98 -30.77
N THR A 4 16.39 -4.98 -30.11
CA THR A 4 15.44 -5.92 -30.70
C THR A 4 14.35 -6.24 -29.68
N ASP A 5 13.14 -6.56 -30.16
CA ASP A 5 12.03 -6.93 -29.27
C ASP A 5 12.38 -8.13 -28.38
N ASP A 6 13.13 -9.10 -28.92
CA ASP A 6 13.56 -10.28 -28.17
C ASP A 6 14.61 -9.95 -27.12
N ALA A 7 15.50 -8.98 -27.37
CA ALA A 7 16.43 -8.49 -26.35
C ALA A 7 15.67 -7.84 -25.18
N VAL A 8 14.62 -7.04 -25.46
CA VAL A 8 13.77 -6.46 -24.41
C VAL A 8 13.08 -7.56 -23.61
N LYS A 9 12.43 -8.53 -24.28
CA LYS A 9 11.76 -9.66 -23.61
C LYS A 9 12.73 -10.48 -22.75
N ALA A 10 13.94 -10.71 -23.23
CA ALA A 10 14.98 -11.43 -22.49
C ALA A 10 15.39 -10.66 -21.23
N LYS A 11 15.66 -9.34 -21.34
CA LYS A 11 16.00 -8.48 -20.20
C LYS A 11 14.89 -8.42 -19.16
N LEU A 12 13.64 -8.24 -19.58
CA LEU A 12 12.49 -8.26 -18.68
C LEU A 12 12.29 -9.63 -18.02
N SER A 13 12.59 -10.72 -18.72
CA SER A 13 12.50 -12.09 -18.17
C SER A 13 13.61 -12.40 -17.17
N ALA A 14 14.82 -11.85 -17.36
CA ALA A 14 15.95 -12.00 -16.45
C ALA A 14 15.89 -11.08 -15.20
N LEU A 15 15.01 -10.06 -15.21
CA LEU A 15 14.85 -9.11 -14.10
C LEU A 15 14.52 -9.79 -12.76
N ASN A 16 15.30 -9.53 -11.72
CA ASN A 16 14.98 -10.00 -10.36
C ASN A 16 14.64 -8.81 -9.43
N ASP A 17 14.48 -9.08 -8.14
CA ASP A 17 14.12 -8.12 -7.10
C ASP A 17 15.32 -7.35 -6.54
N SER A 18 16.56 -7.68 -6.94
CA SER A 18 17.74 -6.95 -6.54
C SER A 18 17.80 -5.57 -7.19
N GLN A 19 18.24 -4.58 -6.41
CA GLN A 19 18.39 -3.21 -6.89
C GLN A 19 19.36 -3.12 -8.07
N GLU A 20 20.46 -3.88 -8.04
CA GLU A 20 21.44 -3.92 -9.12
C GLU A 20 20.83 -4.41 -10.44
N SER A 21 20.02 -5.48 -10.41
CA SER A 21 19.31 -5.97 -11.59
C SER A 21 18.37 -4.92 -12.16
N ILE A 22 17.57 -4.28 -11.30
CA ILE A 22 16.60 -3.25 -11.69
C ILE A 22 17.30 -2.05 -12.32
N VAL A 23 18.34 -1.52 -11.67
CA VAL A 23 19.10 -0.36 -12.16
C VAL A 23 19.80 -0.67 -13.47
N THR A 24 20.44 -1.84 -13.59
CA THR A 24 21.16 -2.24 -14.81
C THR A 24 20.21 -2.37 -16.00
N VAL A 25 19.05 -3.00 -15.80
CA VAL A 25 18.04 -3.12 -16.85
C VAL A 25 17.45 -1.74 -17.19
N ALA A 26 17.16 -0.90 -16.21
CA ALA A 26 16.67 0.46 -16.42
C ALA A 26 17.64 1.28 -17.28
N GLN A 27 18.94 1.25 -16.97
CA GLN A 27 19.98 1.94 -17.74
C GLN A 27 20.00 1.49 -19.21
N TRP A 28 19.94 0.19 -19.46
CA TRP A 28 19.91 -0.35 -20.83
C TRP A 28 18.64 0.06 -21.59
N VAL A 29 17.49 0.06 -20.91
CA VAL A 29 16.21 0.52 -21.47
C VAL A 29 16.26 2.02 -21.80
N MET A 30 16.79 2.85 -20.90
CA MET A 30 16.93 4.29 -21.11
C MET A 30 17.94 4.65 -22.20
N PHE A 31 18.98 3.84 -22.41
CA PHE A 31 19.89 4.01 -23.54
C PHE A 31 19.15 3.93 -24.88
N HIS A 32 18.15 3.04 -24.99
CA HIS A 32 17.33 2.85 -26.18
C HIS A 32 16.00 3.63 -26.16
N ARG A 33 15.98 4.84 -25.56
CA ARG A 33 14.76 5.68 -25.43
C ARG A 33 14.03 5.98 -26.74
N ARG A 34 14.69 5.92 -27.89
CA ARG A 34 14.06 6.08 -29.22
C ARG A 34 12.95 5.04 -29.46
N HIS A 35 13.00 3.92 -28.74
CA HIS A 35 12.03 2.84 -28.78
C HIS A 35 11.21 2.75 -27.49
N ALA A 36 11.03 3.88 -26.78
CA ALA A 36 10.30 3.93 -25.51
C ALA A 36 8.88 3.37 -25.63
N GLU A 37 8.16 3.77 -26.69
CA GLU A 37 6.80 3.28 -26.94
C GLU A 37 6.76 1.76 -27.13
N ARG A 38 7.62 1.23 -28.01
CA ARG A 38 7.70 -0.23 -28.25
C ARG A 38 8.08 -0.99 -26.98
N THR A 39 9.04 -0.45 -26.22
CA THR A 39 9.47 -1.05 -24.95
C THR A 39 8.34 -1.04 -23.91
N GLY A 40 7.57 0.06 -23.83
CA GLY A 40 6.40 0.17 -22.95
C GLY A 40 5.31 -0.85 -23.28
N GLN A 41 5.03 -1.07 -24.56
CA GLN A 41 4.07 -2.10 -25.01
C GLN A 41 4.52 -3.51 -24.61
N ILE A 42 5.78 -3.86 -24.84
CA ILE A 42 6.34 -5.17 -24.46
C ILE A 42 6.31 -5.34 -22.94
N TRP A 43 6.60 -4.28 -22.19
CA TRP A 43 6.55 -4.27 -20.73
C TRP A 43 5.13 -4.53 -20.20
N LEU A 44 4.11 -3.86 -20.77
CA LEU A 44 2.70 -4.09 -20.40
C LEU A 44 2.29 -5.54 -20.66
N GLN A 45 2.63 -6.08 -21.84
CA GLN A 45 2.38 -7.48 -22.16
C GLN A 45 3.04 -8.39 -21.13
N LYS A 46 4.30 -8.12 -20.79
CA LYS A 46 5.04 -8.92 -19.81
C LYS A 46 4.42 -8.87 -18.41
N ILE A 47 3.85 -7.74 -17.98
CA ILE A 47 3.13 -7.66 -16.70
C ILE A 47 1.93 -8.60 -16.70
N ARG A 48 1.13 -8.60 -17.77
CA ARG A 48 -0.06 -9.44 -17.89
C ARG A 48 0.31 -10.94 -17.83
N ASP A 49 1.39 -11.33 -18.50
CA ASP A 49 1.82 -12.72 -18.63
C ASP A 49 2.65 -13.25 -17.43
N SER A 50 3.10 -12.36 -16.54
CA SER A 50 3.99 -12.73 -15.43
C SER A 50 3.23 -13.04 -14.13
N PRO A 51 3.79 -13.84 -13.20
CA PRO A 51 3.20 -14.05 -11.87
C PRO A 51 3.39 -12.82 -10.94
N PRO A 52 2.63 -12.72 -9.83
CA PRO A 52 2.65 -11.58 -8.91
C PRO A 52 4.03 -11.08 -8.45
N PRO A 53 4.99 -11.94 -8.05
CA PRO A 53 6.32 -11.47 -7.63
C PRO A 53 7.07 -10.77 -8.76
N LYS A 54 6.96 -11.30 -9.98
CA LYS A 54 7.59 -10.76 -11.17
C LYS A 54 6.91 -9.47 -11.64
N ARG A 55 5.59 -9.37 -11.52
CA ARG A 55 4.82 -8.13 -11.78
C ARG A 55 5.33 -6.97 -10.92
N LEU A 56 5.58 -7.22 -9.63
CA LEU A 56 6.14 -6.20 -8.74
C LEU A 56 7.52 -5.71 -9.22
N ASN A 57 8.42 -6.62 -9.60
CA ASN A 57 9.74 -6.23 -10.11
C ASN A 57 9.63 -5.37 -11.38
N LEU A 58 8.67 -5.68 -12.27
CA LEU A 58 8.40 -4.88 -13.46
C LEU A 58 7.85 -3.48 -13.13
N ILE A 59 7.05 -3.35 -12.06
CA ILE A 59 6.60 -2.04 -11.54
C ILE A 59 7.78 -1.25 -10.97
N TYR A 60 8.70 -1.89 -10.23
CA TYR A 60 9.92 -1.23 -9.76
C TYR A 60 10.82 -0.76 -10.91
N LEU A 61 10.95 -1.56 -11.97
CA LEU A 61 11.65 -1.14 -13.18
C LEU A 61 11.00 0.11 -13.81
N ALA A 62 9.68 0.14 -13.94
CA ALA A 62 8.97 1.30 -14.48
C ALA A 62 9.18 2.54 -13.60
N ASN A 63 9.16 2.38 -12.28
CA ASN A 63 9.47 3.45 -11.34
C ASN A 63 10.91 3.99 -11.54
N GLU A 64 11.90 3.10 -11.63
CA GLU A 64 13.30 3.48 -11.83
C GLU A 64 13.49 4.25 -13.16
N VAL A 65 12.90 3.74 -14.25
CA VAL A 65 12.97 4.38 -15.58
C VAL A 65 12.27 5.74 -15.57
N ALA A 66 11.07 5.85 -14.97
CA ALA A 66 10.32 7.09 -14.92
C ALA A 66 11.06 8.18 -14.12
N GLN A 67 11.63 7.81 -12.96
CA GLN A 67 12.39 8.73 -12.13
C GLN A 67 13.68 9.18 -12.80
N GLN A 68 14.48 8.26 -13.35
CA GLN A 68 15.73 8.61 -14.04
C GLN A 68 15.47 9.42 -15.32
N SER A 69 14.37 9.15 -16.02
CA SER A 69 13.93 9.93 -17.19
C SER A 69 13.68 11.39 -16.81
N LYS A 70 13.01 11.64 -15.68
CA LYS A 70 12.75 12.98 -15.15
C LYS A 70 14.04 13.70 -14.73
N VAL A 71 14.94 13.03 -14.02
CA VAL A 71 16.24 13.61 -13.61
C VAL A 71 17.09 13.99 -14.81
N ARG A 72 17.06 13.21 -15.89
CA ARG A 72 17.81 13.47 -17.13
C ARG A 72 17.10 14.43 -18.09
N GLY A 73 15.91 14.92 -17.75
CA GLY A 73 15.10 15.80 -18.61
C GLY A 73 14.61 15.15 -19.90
N LYS A 74 14.51 13.81 -19.95
CA LYS A 74 14.13 13.05 -21.15
C LYS A 74 12.77 12.39 -20.93
N ASN A 75 11.71 12.98 -21.46
CA ASN A 75 10.34 12.57 -21.15
C ASN A 75 9.80 11.43 -22.04
N ASP A 76 10.61 10.85 -22.94
CA ASP A 76 10.16 9.83 -23.90
C ASP A 76 9.44 8.64 -23.21
N PHE A 77 10.02 8.13 -22.12
CA PHE A 77 9.42 7.04 -21.35
C PHE A 77 8.22 7.48 -20.50
N LEU A 78 8.20 8.72 -20.01
CA LEU A 78 7.04 9.24 -19.29
C LEU A 78 5.82 9.34 -20.22
N ILE A 79 6.02 9.86 -21.44
CA ILE A 79 4.99 9.95 -22.46
C ILE A 79 4.52 8.55 -22.87
N ALA A 80 5.45 7.61 -23.10
CA ALA A 80 5.12 6.24 -23.48
C ALA A 80 4.40 5.44 -22.39
N LEU A 81 4.75 5.63 -21.10
CA LEU A 81 4.14 4.92 -19.98
C LEU A 81 2.79 5.51 -19.56
N SER A 82 2.60 6.82 -19.68
CA SER A 82 1.39 7.53 -19.26
C SER A 82 0.07 6.87 -19.71
N PRO A 83 -0.14 6.51 -20.98
CA PRO A 83 -1.41 5.91 -21.43
C PRO A 83 -1.61 4.46 -20.94
N ILE A 84 -0.55 3.76 -20.53
CA ILE A 84 -0.59 2.34 -20.17
C ILE A 84 -0.42 2.08 -18.67
N ILE A 85 0.00 3.08 -17.88
CA ILE A 85 0.37 2.89 -16.48
C ILE A 85 -0.81 2.47 -15.61
N VAL A 86 -2.01 2.98 -15.90
CA VAL A 86 -3.26 2.64 -15.18
C VAL A 86 -3.56 1.16 -15.35
N ASP A 87 -3.56 0.68 -16.58
CA ASP A 87 -3.84 -0.72 -16.90
C ASP A 87 -2.72 -1.66 -16.42
N ALA A 88 -1.46 -1.27 -16.58
CA ALA A 88 -0.32 -2.03 -16.07
C ALA A 88 -0.37 -2.20 -14.55
N THR A 89 -0.65 -1.12 -13.82
CA THR A 89 -0.72 -1.13 -12.35
C THR A 89 -1.93 -1.96 -11.88
N SER A 90 -3.07 -1.83 -12.55
CA SER A 90 -4.26 -2.67 -12.31
C SER A 90 -3.96 -4.16 -12.53
N ALA A 91 -3.30 -4.53 -13.63
CA ALA A 91 -2.90 -5.90 -13.92
C ALA A 91 -1.87 -6.44 -12.91
N ALA A 92 -0.94 -5.60 -12.45
CA ALA A 92 0.02 -5.94 -11.41
C ALA A 92 -0.66 -6.16 -10.05
N TYR A 93 -1.70 -5.38 -9.75
CA TYR A 93 -2.41 -5.39 -8.48
C TYR A 93 -3.42 -6.55 -8.38
N LYS A 94 -4.12 -6.83 -9.48
CA LYS A 94 -5.17 -7.86 -9.55
C LYS A 94 -4.59 -9.26 -9.35
N GLY A 95 -5.14 -9.99 -8.38
CA GLY A 95 -4.74 -11.37 -8.08
C GLY A 95 -3.41 -11.50 -7.31
N SER A 96 -2.82 -10.39 -6.90
CA SER A 96 -1.62 -10.36 -6.06
C SER A 96 -1.98 -10.55 -4.57
N SER A 97 -1.05 -11.08 -3.77
CA SER A 97 -1.23 -11.18 -2.31
C SER A 97 -1.26 -9.78 -1.67
N ASN A 98 -1.78 -9.68 -0.44
CA ASN A 98 -1.86 -8.40 0.26
C ASN A 98 -0.49 -7.72 0.42
N GLU A 99 0.58 -8.51 0.62
CA GLU A 99 1.95 -8.00 0.71
C GLU A 99 2.39 -7.30 -0.59
N TYR A 100 2.22 -7.95 -1.75
CA TYR A 100 2.56 -7.36 -3.05
C TYR A 100 1.69 -6.14 -3.36
N GLN A 101 0.41 -6.20 -3.01
CA GLN A 101 -0.53 -5.08 -3.16
C GLN A 101 -0.11 -3.85 -2.35
N GLN A 102 0.33 -4.02 -1.10
CA GLN A 102 0.85 -2.92 -0.28
C GLN A 102 2.11 -2.30 -0.88
N ARG A 103 3.04 -3.13 -1.37
CA ARG A 103 4.26 -2.66 -2.05
C ARG A 103 3.94 -1.87 -3.33
N ILE A 104 2.98 -2.34 -4.14
CA ILE A 104 2.52 -1.60 -5.34
C ILE A 104 1.89 -0.26 -4.95
N ARG A 105 1.04 -0.21 -3.92
CA ARG A 105 0.48 1.07 -3.44
C ARG A 105 1.56 2.05 -3.01
N ARG A 106 2.61 1.57 -2.32
CA ARG A 106 3.73 2.42 -1.93
C ARG A 106 4.44 3.02 -3.15
N VAL A 107 4.58 2.27 -4.25
CA VAL A 107 5.14 2.81 -5.49
C VAL A 107 4.26 3.91 -6.08
N VAL A 108 2.94 3.71 -6.11
CA VAL A 108 1.98 4.73 -6.59
C VAL A 108 2.03 5.99 -5.73
N GLU A 109 2.13 5.84 -4.40
CA GLU A 109 2.29 6.95 -3.47
C GLU A 109 3.59 7.73 -3.75
N VAL A 110 4.69 7.03 -4.01
CA VAL A 110 5.96 7.66 -4.40
C VAL A 110 5.82 8.41 -5.72
N TRP A 111 5.06 7.88 -6.69
CA TRP A 111 4.77 8.60 -7.94
C TRP A 111 4.01 9.90 -7.69
N ARG A 112 3.05 9.90 -6.76
CA ARG A 112 2.31 11.10 -6.36
C ARG A 112 3.19 12.11 -5.65
N GLN A 113 3.95 11.69 -4.63
CA GLN A 113 4.84 12.57 -3.87
C GLN A 113 5.90 13.25 -4.76
N ARG A 114 6.40 12.54 -5.77
CA ARG A 114 7.42 13.06 -6.69
C ARG A 114 6.85 13.67 -7.97
N ASN A 115 5.52 13.73 -8.09
CA ASN A 115 4.80 14.19 -9.27
C ASN A 115 5.36 13.57 -10.57
N VAL A 116 5.48 12.23 -10.59
CA VAL A 116 6.12 11.48 -11.69
C VAL A 116 5.22 11.45 -12.93
N PHE A 117 3.92 11.24 -12.71
CA PHE A 117 2.88 11.30 -13.72
C PHE A 117 1.90 12.43 -13.38
N ASP A 118 1.09 12.83 -14.36
CA ASP A 118 0.05 13.83 -14.16
C ASP A 118 -0.96 13.39 -13.08
N GLY A 119 -1.49 14.35 -12.32
CA GLY A 119 -2.41 14.12 -11.21
C GLY A 119 -3.65 13.34 -11.65
N ALA A 120 -4.21 13.66 -12.83
CA ALA A 120 -5.36 12.95 -13.38
C ALA A 120 -5.08 11.46 -13.65
N ILE A 121 -3.84 11.13 -14.07
CA ILE A 121 -3.42 9.74 -14.29
C ILE A 121 -3.29 9.02 -12.96
N LEU A 122 -2.67 9.67 -11.95
CA LEU A 122 -2.51 9.10 -10.62
C LEU A 122 -3.85 8.87 -9.92
N ASP A 123 -4.79 9.81 -10.06
CA ASP A 123 -6.16 9.66 -9.58
C ASP A 123 -6.84 8.46 -10.25
N ALA A 124 -6.66 8.27 -11.56
CA ALA A 124 -7.17 7.11 -12.27
C ALA A 124 -6.52 5.79 -11.83
N VAL A 125 -5.20 5.77 -11.55
CA VAL A 125 -4.50 4.60 -11.00
C VAL A 125 -5.09 4.23 -9.63
N GLU A 126 -5.22 5.20 -8.73
CA GLU A 126 -5.74 4.99 -7.38
C GLU A 126 -7.21 4.54 -7.41
N ALA A 127 -8.05 5.19 -8.22
CA ALA A 127 -9.45 4.80 -8.41
C ALA A 127 -9.57 3.34 -8.88
N ARG A 128 -8.73 2.90 -9.84
CA ARG A 128 -8.72 1.51 -10.31
C ARG A 128 -8.26 0.53 -9.25
N ILE A 129 -7.28 0.88 -8.42
CA ILE A 129 -6.84 0.04 -7.30
C ILE A 129 -7.99 -0.10 -6.28
N ASP A 130 -8.64 1.00 -5.92
CA ASP A 130 -9.76 1.02 -4.97
C ASP A 130 -10.98 0.22 -5.47
N GLU A 131 -11.28 0.31 -6.78
CA GLU A 131 -12.30 -0.53 -7.42
C GLU A 131 -11.97 -2.02 -7.30
N LEU A 132 -10.71 -2.41 -7.52
CA LEU A 132 -10.27 -3.81 -7.39
C LEU A 132 -10.36 -4.32 -5.95
N ASP A 133 -10.16 -3.45 -4.96
CA ASP A 133 -10.35 -3.80 -3.55
C ASP A 133 -11.83 -4.00 -3.21
N LYS A 134 -12.71 -3.11 -3.70
CA LYS A 134 -14.17 -3.22 -3.53
C LYS A 134 -14.75 -4.43 -4.26
N ALA A 135 -14.22 -4.75 -5.43
CA ALA A 135 -14.64 -5.89 -6.24
C ALA A 135 -14.18 -7.25 -5.68
N ARG A 136 -13.33 -7.25 -4.64
CA ARG A 136 -12.89 -8.49 -4.00
C ARG A 136 -14.01 -9.03 -3.11
N PRO A 137 -14.58 -10.23 -3.40
CA PRO A 137 -15.60 -10.83 -2.55
C PRO A 137 -14.92 -11.43 -1.31
N THR A 138 -14.60 -10.59 -0.33
CA THR A 138 -14.42 -11.05 1.05
C THR A 138 -15.77 -10.96 1.73
N ASN A 139 -16.29 -12.11 2.18
CA ASN A 139 -17.43 -12.20 3.07
C ASN A 139 -17.26 -11.23 4.26
N LYS A 140 -17.82 -10.02 4.16
CA LYS A 140 -18.21 -9.17 5.28
C LYS A 140 -19.18 -8.11 4.76
N LYS A 141 -20.35 -8.14 5.38
CA LYS A 141 -21.49 -7.23 5.21
C LYS A 141 -21.07 -5.79 4.92
N GLN A 142 -21.81 -5.21 3.97
CA GLN A 142 -21.98 -3.79 3.70
C GLN A 142 -21.80 -2.91 4.94
N THR A 143 -20.93 -1.92 4.82
CA THR A 143 -21.06 -0.64 5.55
C THR A 143 -21.18 0.46 4.50
N LEU A 144 -22.41 0.81 4.16
CA LEU A 144 -22.73 2.06 3.48
C LEU A 144 -22.50 3.20 4.48
N GLY A 145 -21.41 3.94 4.31
CA GLY A 145 -21.10 5.11 5.14
C GLY A 145 -19.77 5.73 4.72
N GLY A 146 -19.84 6.82 3.97
CA GLY A 146 -18.70 7.45 3.32
C GLY A 146 -17.62 7.98 4.28
N SER A 147 -16.38 7.78 3.87
CA SER A 147 -15.43 8.87 3.59
C SER A 147 -15.17 9.92 4.67
N PHE A 148 -14.75 9.54 5.89
CA PHE A 148 -14.12 10.50 6.83
C PHE A 148 -12.94 9.97 7.69
N PHE A 149 -12.49 8.73 7.49
CA PHE A 149 -11.29 8.21 8.19
C PHE A 149 -10.29 7.63 7.18
N LYS A 150 -9.84 8.47 6.24
CA LYS A 150 -8.70 8.18 5.40
C LYS A 150 -7.49 8.84 6.07
N ASP A 151 -6.85 8.09 6.95
CA ASP A 151 -5.40 8.11 7.23
C ASP A 151 -5.10 7.22 8.44
N THR A 152 -4.87 5.94 8.17
CA THR A 152 -3.81 5.12 8.77
C THR A 152 -3.83 3.75 8.11
N SER A 153 -2.66 3.38 7.61
CA SER A 153 -2.36 2.18 6.86
C SER A 153 -2.89 0.88 7.49
N SER A 154 -3.40 0.00 6.62
CA SER A 154 -3.38 -1.46 6.74
C SER A 154 -3.99 -2.08 8.01
N GLY A 155 -5.32 -2.29 8.00
CA GLY A 155 -5.95 -3.38 8.75
C GLY A 155 -5.72 -3.43 10.26
N SER A 156 -5.17 -2.37 10.87
CA SER A 156 -5.03 -2.28 12.31
C SER A 156 -6.40 -1.92 12.87
N THR A 157 -6.90 -2.76 13.76
CA THR A 157 -7.98 -2.35 14.65
C THR A 157 -7.55 -1.03 15.31
N PRO A 158 -8.44 -0.02 15.40
CA PRO A 158 -8.12 1.24 16.08
C PRO A 158 -7.43 0.99 17.43
N SER A 159 -6.47 1.82 17.83
CA SER A 159 -5.64 1.61 19.03
C SER A 159 -6.47 1.35 20.30
N GLU A 160 -7.61 2.02 20.44
CA GLU A 160 -8.57 1.81 21.53
C GLU A 160 -9.20 0.41 21.57
N LEU A 161 -9.31 -0.25 20.41
CA LEU A 161 -9.91 -1.58 20.24
C LEU A 161 -8.88 -2.70 20.19
N GLN A 162 -7.58 -2.39 20.07
CA GLN A 162 -6.49 -3.37 20.16
C GLN A 162 -6.58 -4.30 21.38
N PRO A 163 -6.87 -3.83 22.62
CA PRO A 163 -6.95 -4.72 23.78
C PRO A 163 -8.08 -5.75 23.70
N LEU A 164 -9.11 -5.53 22.86
CA LEU A 164 -10.22 -6.47 22.69
C LEU A 164 -9.90 -7.64 21.76
N ASN A 165 -8.94 -7.47 20.85
CA ASN A 165 -8.59 -8.49 19.86
C ASN A 165 -8.12 -9.83 20.49
N PRO A 166 -7.20 -9.85 21.49
CA PRO A 166 -6.83 -11.09 22.15
C PRO A 166 -8.01 -11.71 22.93
N LEU A 167 -8.88 -10.90 23.52
CA LEU A 167 -10.07 -11.38 24.24
C LEU A 167 -11.07 -12.05 23.28
N GLN A 168 -11.32 -11.44 22.12
CA GLN A 168 -12.17 -12.03 21.09
C GLN A 168 -11.57 -13.32 20.53
N THR A 169 -10.25 -13.37 20.36
CA THR A 169 -9.55 -14.58 19.91
C THR A 169 -9.65 -15.71 20.95
N ALA A 170 -9.52 -15.38 22.24
CA ALA A 170 -9.68 -16.33 23.33
C ALA A 170 -11.11 -16.90 23.37
N VAL A 171 -12.14 -16.05 23.20
CA VAL A 171 -13.53 -16.50 23.09
C VAL A 171 -13.71 -17.45 21.91
N ASN A 172 -13.21 -17.10 20.73
CA ASN A 172 -13.34 -17.94 19.54
C ASN A 172 -12.70 -19.33 19.76
N LYS A 173 -11.49 -19.36 20.34
CA LYS A 173 -10.79 -20.62 20.65
C LYS A 173 -11.57 -21.45 21.68
N ALA A 174 -12.03 -20.82 22.75
CA ALA A 174 -12.78 -21.50 23.80
C ALA A 174 -14.10 -22.08 23.26
N VAL A 175 -14.81 -21.34 22.41
CA VAL A 175 -16.10 -21.77 21.82
C VAL A 175 -15.90 -22.99 20.92
N ILE A 176 -14.87 -23.01 20.08
CA ILE A 176 -14.56 -24.18 19.22
C ILE A 176 -14.30 -25.40 20.09
N ASN A 177 -13.47 -25.26 21.14
CA ASN A 177 -13.15 -26.36 22.04
C ASN A 177 -14.40 -26.88 22.78
N SER A 178 -15.22 -25.97 23.30
CA SER A 178 -16.45 -26.29 24.02
C SER A 178 -17.50 -26.96 23.14
N ASN A 179 -17.64 -26.56 21.88
CA ASN A 179 -18.57 -27.21 20.95
C ASN A 179 -18.14 -28.66 20.67
N ASN A 180 -16.84 -28.90 20.45
CA ASN A 180 -16.31 -30.24 20.17
C ASN A 180 -16.45 -31.18 21.37
N SER A 181 -16.09 -30.71 22.57
CA SER A 181 -16.21 -31.49 23.80
C SER A 181 -17.67 -31.77 24.16
N ALA A 182 -18.57 -30.79 24.01
CA ALA A 182 -20.00 -30.97 24.23
C ALA A 182 -20.61 -31.96 23.23
N ALA A 183 -20.29 -31.86 21.93
CA ALA A 183 -20.77 -32.80 20.93
C ALA A 183 -20.30 -34.25 21.23
N THR A 184 -19.05 -34.41 21.67
CA THR A 184 -18.50 -35.71 22.07
C THR A 184 -19.22 -36.26 23.29
N ALA A 185 -19.39 -35.45 24.34
CA ALA A 185 -20.06 -35.85 25.56
C ALA A 185 -21.53 -36.22 25.33
N THR A 186 -22.27 -35.42 24.55
CA THR A 186 -23.66 -35.72 24.18
C THR A 186 -23.75 -37.02 23.37
N SER A 187 -22.86 -37.22 22.39
CA SER A 187 -22.85 -38.46 21.60
C SER A 187 -22.56 -39.70 22.44
N GLU A 188 -21.62 -39.62 23.38
CA GLU A 188 -21.34 -40.74 24.29
C GLU A 188 -22.49 -40.99 25.27
N PHE A 189 -23.11 -39.92 25.77
CA PHE A 189 -24.28 -40.00 26.65
C PHE A 189 -25.44 -40.70 25.94
N ASP A 190 -25.77 -40.28 24.72
CA ASP A 190 -26.85 -40.85 23.92
C ASP A 190 -26.60 -42.33 23.60
N LYS A 191 -25.37 -42.68 23.21
CA LYS A 191 -24.98 -44.08 22.94
C LYS A 191 -25.12 -44.99 24.17
N LEU A 192 -24.92 -44.45 25.37
CA LEU A 192 -25.04 -45.24 26.60
C LEU A 192 -26.51 -45.41 27.03
N HIS A 193 -27.38 -44.48 26.63
CA HIS A 193 -28.81 -44.49 26.98
C HIS A 193 -29.74 -44.96 25.85
N ASP A 194 -29.21 -45.26 24.66
CA ASP A 194 -30.02 -45.77 23.54
C ASP A 194 -30.61 -47.17 23.90
N PRO A 195 -31.95 -47.33 23.88
CA PRO A 195 -32.61 -48.61 24.15
C PRO A 195 -32.22 -49.74 23.18
N LYS A 196 -31.70 -49.39 22.00
CA LYS A 196 -31.32 -50.36 20.95
C LYS A 196 -29.91 -50.91 21.13
N THR A 197 -29.11 -50.35 22.03
CA THR A 197 -27.76 -50.84 22.31
C THR A 197 -27.83 -52.13 23.14
N PRO A 198 -27.21 -53.25 22.69
CA PRO A 198 -27.21 -54.48 23.46
C PRO A 198 -26.54 -54.25 24.82
N LYS A 199 -27.22 -54.69 25.90
CA LYS A 199 -26.77 -54.45 27.27
C LYS A 199 -25.38 -55.08 27.47
N PRO A 200 -24.33 -54.27 27.70
CA PRO A 200 -23.00 -54.79 27.90
C PRO A 200 -22.91 -55.55 29.24
N THR A 201 -21.87 -56.36 29.39
CA THR A 201 -21.58 -57.02 30.68
C THR A 201 -21.38 -55.97 31.77
N LEU A 202 -21.70 -56.30 33.03
CA LEU A 202 -21.61 -55.36 34.16
C LEU A 202 -20.24 -54.66 34.27
N PRO A 203 -19.08 -55.34 34.10
CA PRO A 203 -17.78 -54.67 34.12
C PRO A 203 -17.59 -53.67 32.98
N VAL A 204 -18.08 -54.01 31.77
CA VAL A 204 -18.00 -53.13 30.59
C VAL A 204 -18.93 -51.94 30.73
N HIS A 205 -20.12 -52.12 31.32
CA HIS A 205 -21.04 -51.03 31.62
C HIS A 205 -20.42 -50.02 32.59
N ALA A 206 -19.81 -50.50 33.68
CA ALA A 206 -19.11 -49.66 34.65
C ALA A 206 -17.93 -48.89 34.00
N ALA A 207 -17.13 -49.55 33.17
CA ALA A 207 -16.03 -48.90 32.45
C ALA A 207 -16.53 -47.79 31.50
N ARG A 208 -17.64 -48.01 30.78
CA ARG A 208 -18.24 -46.99 29.90
C ARG A 208 -18.79 -45.80 30.69
N LEU A 209 -19.43 -46.03 31.84
CA LEU A 209 -19.88 -44.95 32.73
C LEU A 209 -18.71 -44.10 33.23
N SER A 210 -17.59 -44.72 33.64
CA SER A 210 -16.39 -44.00 34.05
C SER A 210 -15.80 -43.16 32.90
N SER A 211 -15.81 -43.67 31.67
CA SER A 211 -15.41 -42.91 30.48
C SER A 211 -16.32 -41.71 30.24
N LEU A 212 -17.64 -41.92 30.32
CA LEU A 212 -18.64 -40.87 30.14
C LEU A 212 -18.51 -39.76 31.20
N LEU A 213 -18.24 -40.11 32.45
CA LEU A 213 -17.97 -39.11 33.50
C LEU A 213 -16.74 -38.26 33.17
N LYS A 214 -15.69 -38.87 32.61
CA LYS A 214 -14.48 -38.15 32.19
C LYS A 214 -14.76 -37.23 31.01
N THR A 215 -15.55 -37.66 30.02
CA THR A 215 -15.90 -36.83 28.86
C THR A 215 -16.85 -35.69 29.23
N LEU A 216 -17.81 -35.92 30.14
CA LEU A 216 -18.66 -34.88 30.72
C LEU A 216 -17.85 -33.86 31.52
N ALA A 217 -16.93 -34.29 32.39
CA ALA A 217 -16.07 -33.37 33.15
C ALA A 217 -15.20 -32.49 32.23
N ASN A 218 -14.69 -33.07 31.13
CA ASN A 218 -13.96 -32.29 30.12
C ASN A 218 -14.86 -31.27 29.41
N ALA A 219 -16.10 -31.64 29.08
CA ALA A 219 -17.07 -30.72 28.50
C ALA A 219 -17.42 -29.58 29.48
N GLU A 220 -17.67 -29.87 30.75
CA GLU A 220 -17.93 -28.86 31.79
C GLU A 220 -16.77 -27.88 31.97
N ASN A 221 -15.53 -28.38 32.02
CA ASN A 221 -14.34 -27.54 32.10
C ASN A 221 -14.21 -26.64 30.87
N SER A 222 -14.45 -27.17 29.67
CA SER A 222 -14.38 -26.38 28.44
C SER A 222 -15.46 -25.29 28.35
N VAL A 223 -16.67 -25.55 28.86
CA VAL A 223 -17.75 -24.55 28.95
C VAL A 223 -17.37 -23.47 29.96
N SER A 224 -16.76 -23.84 31.09
CA SER A 224 -16.29 -22.91 32.10
C SER A 224 -15.25 -21.92 31.54
N GLU A 225 -14.35 -22.40 30.67
CA GLU A 225 -13.38 -21.54 29.97
C GLU A 225 -14.04 -20.58 28.96
N VAL A 226 -15.12 -21.00 28.27
CA VAL A 226 -15.91 -20.09 27.42
C VAL A 226 -16.55 -19.00 28.26
N ILE A 227 -17.18 -19.35 29.39
CA ILE A 227 -17.83 -18.39 30.28
C ILE A 227 -16.81 -17.37 30.79
N LYS A 228 -15.65 -17.84 31.27
CA LYS A 228 -14.55 -16.99 31.72
C LYS A 228 -14.05 -16.04 30.62
N SER A 229 -13.82 -16.56 29.42
CA SER A 229 -13.36 -15.77 28.28
C SER A 229 -14.38 -14.71 27.85
N ARG A 230 -15.68 -15.05 27.86
CA ARG A 230 -16.76 -14.11 27.53
C ARG A 230 -16.91 -13.00 28.56
N ARG A 231 -16.81 -13.33 29.86
CA ARG A 231 -16.83 -12.32 30.93
C ARG A 231 -15.69 -11.32 30.75
N ALA A 232 -14.47 -11.79 30.52
CA ALA A 232 -13.32 -10.92 30.28
C ALA A 232 -13.50 -10.00 29.05
N LEU A 233 -14.10 -10.52 27.97
CA LEU A 233 -14.41 -9.71 26.79
C LEU A 233 -15.46 -8.62 27.08
N ILE A 234 -16.51 -8.96 27.84
CA ILE A 234 -17.55 -8.01 28.26
C ILE A 234 -16.92 -6.90 29.11
N ASP A 235 -16.11 -7.26 30.11
CA ASP A 235 -15.43 -6.28 30.97
C ASP A 235 -14.56 -5.31 30.16
N GLY A 236 -13.84 -5.81 29.15
CA GLY A 236 -13.04 -4.99 28.25
C GLY A 236 -13.90 -4.02 27.41
N LEU A 237 -15.02 -4.49 26.87
CA LEU A 237 -15.96 -3.67 26.10
C LEU A 237 -16.60 -2.58 26.97
N GLU A 238 -17.01 -2.93 28.18
CA GLU A 238 -17.61 -1.99 29.13
C GLU A 238 -16.62 -0.89 29.54
N LYS A 239 -15.35 -1.23 29.73
CA LYS A 239 -14.30 -0.26 30.04
C LYS A 239 -14.14 0.78 28.92
N ILE A 240 -14.09 0.35 27.66
CA ILE A 240 -13.99 1.27 26.51
C ILE A 240 -15.24 2.14 26.42
N LEU A 241 -16.41 1.56 26.62
CA LEU A 241 -17.68 2.28 26.62
C LEU A 241 -17.75 3.32 27.75
N GLN A 242 -17.22 3.00 28.94
CA GLN A 242 -17.13 3.93 30.06
C GLN A 242 -16.19 5.11 29.75
N THR A 243 -15.03 4.86 29.14
CA THR A 243 -14.12 5.92 28.69
C THR A 243 -14.81 6.87 27.71
N ASN A 244 -15.48 6.33 26.68
CA ASN A 244 -16.19 7.15 25.69
C ASN A 244 -17.32 7.97 26.32
N ARG A 245 -18.07 7.40 27.27
CA ARG A 245 -19.09 8.18 28.01
C ARG A 245 -18.49 9.32 28.82
N ALA A 246 -17.32 9.11 29.43
CA ALA A 246 -16.64 10.15 30.18
C ALA A 246 -16.11 11.27 29.28
N GLU A 247 -15.59 10.93 28.11
CA GLU A 247 -15.13 11.91 27.10
C GLU A 247 -16.30 12.69 26.51
N LEU A 248 -17.38 12.00 26.13
CA LEU A 248 -18.62 12.63 25.65
C LEU A 248 -19.14 13.68 26.65
N SER A 249 -19.19 13.34 27.95
CA SER A 249 -19.64 14.29 28.97
C SER A 249 -18.73 15.52 29.07
N LYS A 250 -17.42 15.37 28.88
CA LYS A 250 -16.48 16.52 28.85
C LYS A 250 -16.72 17.41 27.64
N GLU A 251 -16.92 16.80 26.47
CA GLU A 251 -17.19 17.52 25.22
C GLU A 251 -18.53 18.25 25.26
N GLU A 252 -19.57 17.66 25.85
CA GLU A 252 -20.87 18.30 26.06
C GLU A 252 -20.75 19.56 26.94
N VAL A 253 -19.99 19.48 28.04
CA VAL A 253 -19.73 20.63 28.91
C VAL A 253 -18.96 21.73 28.16
N LEU A 254 -17.93 21.35 27.42
CA LEU A 254 -17.14 22.29 26.61
C LEU A 254 -18.02 22.95 25.54
N GLY A 255 -18.89 22.19 24.88
CA GLY A 255 -19.85 22.70 23.89
C GLY A 255 -20.81 23.73 24.50
N ALA A 256 -21.33 23.46 25.70
CA ALA A 256 -22.16 24.41 26.43
C ALA A 256 -21.40 25.70 26.78
N GLU A 257 -20.15 25.58 27.24
CA GLU A 257 -19.30 26.73 27.57
C GLU A 257 -19.00 27.60 26.33
N LEU A 258 -18.67 26.98 25.19
CA LEU A 258 -18.44 27.70 23.94
C LEU A 258 -19.71 28.39 23.43
N SER A 259 -20.88 27.75 23.58
CA SER A 259 -22.17 28.37 23.23
C SER A 259 -22.47 29.59 24.11
N GLN A 260 -22.19 29.49 25.42
CA GLN A 260 -22.33 30.61 26.34
C GLN A 260 -21.39 31.76 25.98
N LYS A 261 -20.11 31.46 25.71
CA LYS A 261 -19.12 32.45 25.24
C LYS A 261 -19.57 33.12 23.94
N LYS A 262 -20.06 32.35 22.97
CA LYS A 262 -20.59 32.87 21.71
C LYS A 262 -21.74 33.85 21.94
N THR A 263 -22.68 33.49 22.82
CA THR A 263 -23.81 34.37 23.18
C THR A 263 -23.34 35.65 23.84
N SER A 264 -22.35 35.58 24.73
CA SER A 264 -21.75 36.76 25.38
C SER A 264 -21.12 37.70 24.36
N VAL A 265 -20.33 37.17 23.43
CA VAL A 265 -19.68 37.96 22.38
C VAL A 265 -20.71 38.57 21.42
N ASP A 266 -21.78 37.84 21.09
CA ASP A 266 -22.84 38.35 20.22
C ASP A 266 -23.62 39.50 20.89
N ASN A 267 -23.87 39.41 22.19
CA ASN A 267 -24.47 40.49 22.97
C ASN A 267 -23.54 41.72 23.04
N GLU A 268 -22.26 41.53 23.37
CA GLU A 268 -21.28 42.62 23.41
C GLU A 268 -21.14 43.30 22.05
N LYS A 269 -21.10 42.51 20.97
CA LYS A 269 -21.11 43.02 19.60
C LYS A 269 -22.35 43.89 19.34
N ARG A 270 -23.54 43.43 19.73
CA ARG A 270 -24.79 44.19 19.57
C ARG A 270 -24.77 45.48 20.38
N GLU A 271 -24.25 45.46 21.62
CA GLU A 271 -24.11 46.66 22.44
C GLU A 271 -23.17 47.69 21.81
N VAL A 272 -22.05 47.23 21.23
CA VAL A 272 -21.12 48.09 20.49
C VAL A 272 -21.79 48.67 19.23
N GLU A 273 -22.52 47.85 18.46
CA GLU A 273 -23.29 48.31 17.30
C GLU A 273 -24.37 49.35 17.68
N ASP A 274 -25.10 49.11 18.77
CA ASP A 274 -26.11 50.03 19.29
C ASP A 274 -25.49 51.33 19.82
N ALA A 275 -24.30 51.29 20.43
CA ALA A 275 -23.56 52.48 20.87
C ALA A 275 -23.07 53.32 19.68
N ILE A 276 -22.64 52.68 18.60
CA ILE A 276 -22.29 53.36 17.35
C ILE A 276 -23.54 54.03 16.74
N MET A 277 -24.68 53.34 16.71
CA MET A 277 -25.93 53.90 16.18
C MET A 277 -26.52 55.02 17.03
N ARG A 278 -26.33 54.99 18.36
CA ARG A 278 -26.82 56.04 19.26
C ARG A 278 -26.03 57.35 19.12
N GLY A 279 -24.83 57.31 18.52
CA GLY A 279 -23.93 58.45 18.43
C GLY A 279 -23.31 58.77 19.79
N LEU A 280 -21.99 58.93 19.82
CA LEU A 280 -21.29 59.47 21.00
C LEU A 280 -21.94 60.82 21.40
N PRO A 281 -22.21 61.08 22.69
CA PRO A 281 -22.84 62.33 23.09
C PRO A 281 -21.92 63.50 22.73
N SER A 282 -22.50 64.48 22.03
CA SER A 282 -21.94 65.82 21.88
C SER A 282 -21.94 66.51 23.23
N GLU A 283 -20.76 66.68 23.82
CA GLU A 283 -20.45 67.79 24.73
C GLU A 283 -19.52 68.72 23.92
N GLU A 284 -19.77 70.02 23.73
CA GLU A 284 -20.57 70.98 24.46
C GLU A 284 -21.12 72.04 23.49
N SER A 285 -22.37 72.45 23.71
CA SER A 285 -22.80 73.81 23.38
C SER A 285 -22.74 74.60 24.69
N SER A 286 -21.91 75.64 24.72
CA SER A 286 -22.04 76.72 25.68
C SER A 286 -21.76 78.04 24.98
N THR A 287 -22.84 78.79 24.90
CA THR A 287 -23.02 80.13 24.37
C THR A 287 -22.18 81.18 25.10
N ASN A 288 -21.51 82.06 24.34
CA ASN A 288 -21.49 83.49 24.67
C ASN A 288 -21.27 84.37 23.42
N PRO A 289 -22.05 85.45 23.22
CA PRO A 289 -21.90 86.39 22.10
C PRO A 289 -21.12 87.65 22.53
N GLY A 290 -20.18 88.12 21.69
CA GLY A 290 -19.63 89.49 21.80
C GLY A 290 -18.18 89.64 21.38
N GLU A 291 -17.99 90.27 20.21
CA GLU A 291 -16.83 91.05 19.75
C GLU A 291 -15.47 90.30 19.65
N HIS A 292 -14.73 90.28 18.54
CA HIS A 292 -14.46 91.35 17.60
C HIS A 292 -13.71 90.75 16.38
N SER A 293 -14.06 91.21 15.17
CA SER A 293 -13.22 91.27 13.96
C SER A 293 -12.61 90.00 13.34
N GLY A 294 -13.05 89.70 12.10
CA GLY A 294 -12.14 89.14 11.09
C GLY A 294 -12.75 88.26 10.00
N HIS A 295 -13.35 88.88 8.99
CA HIS A 295 -13.52 88.40 7.60
C HIS A 295 -14.40 87.18 7.26
N ASP A 296 -15.51 87.50 6.54
CA ASP A 296 -16.08 86.77 5.38
C ASP A 296 -14.99 86.18 4.46
N ASP A 297 -15.12 85.07 3.71
CA ASP A 297 -16.25 84.29 3.20
C ASP A 297 -15.71 82.90 2.77
N ALA A 298 -16.52 81.85 2.84
CA ALA A 298 -16.22 80.49 2.35
C ALA A 298 -16.83 80.29 0.93
N PRO A 299 -16.84 79.11 0.24
CA PRO A 299 -16.24 77.79 0.53
C PRO A 299 -15.58 77.10 -0.69
N GLY A 300 -14.78 76.04 -0.45
CA GLY A 300 -14.28 75.13 -1.48
C GLY A 300 -14.20 73.69 -0.94
N ARG A 301 -15.19 72.88 -1.30
CA ARG A 301 -15.35 71.44 -1.02
C ARG A 301 -14.08 70.63 -1.34
N PRO A 302 -13.57 69.77 -0.43
CA PRO A 302 -12.69 68.67 -0.82
C PRO A 302 -13.46 67.34 -0.75
N GLU A 303 -13.66 66.74 -1.92
CA GLU A 303 -14.03 65.35 -2.10
C GLU A 303 -12.78 64.52 -2.41
N VAL A 304 -12.76 63.32 -1.80
CA VAL A 304 -12.09 62.07 -2.18
C VAL A 304 -10.55 61.98 -2.16
N GLU A 305 -10.04 61.16 -1.25
CA GLU A 305 -8.90 60.28 -1.58
C GLU A 305 -9.03 58.93 -0.88
N ALA A 306 -8.78 57.86 -1.63
CA ALA A 306 -9.11 56.48 -1.29
C ALA A 306 -7.89 55.73 -0.72
N LEU A 307 -8.19 54.81 0.21
CA LEU A 307 -7.48 53.55 0.51
C LEU A 307 -5.95 53.60 0.66
N THR A 308 -5.47 53.59 1.90
CA THR A 308 -4.34 52.71 2.30
C THR A 308 -4.28 52.53 3.82
N PRO A 309 -4.42 51.30 4.36
CA PRO A 309 -4.11 51.05 5.76
C PRO A 309 -2.58 50.98 5.99
N PRO A 310 -2.10 51.33 7.20
CA PRO A 310 -0.68 51.46 7.52
C PRO A 310 0.04 50.09 7.63
N PRO A 311 1.36 50.03 7.39
CA PRO A 311 2.10 48.77 7.45
C PRO A 311 2.37 48.36 8.89
N VAL A 312 1.96 47.14 9.24
CA VAL A 312 2.33 46.45 10.48
C VAL A 312 3.72 45.82 10.34
N GLU A 313 4.57 46.08 11.32
CA GLU A 313 5.93 45.56 11.46
C GLU A 313 5.92 44.03 11.59
N ALA A 314 6.56 43.34 10.64
CA ALA A 314 6.84 41.92 10.73
C ALA A 314 8.29 41.70 11.18
N ILE A 315 8.43 41.39 12.46
CA ILE A 315 9.64 40.85 13.07
C ILE A 315 9.82 39.42 12.55
N THR A 316 10.74 39.18 11.60
CA THR A 316 11.54 37.94 11.52
C THR A 316 12.80 38.18 10.67
N PRO A 317 13.98 37.71 11.09
CA PRO A 317 15.23 37.98 10.38
C PRO A 317 15.47 36.92 9.29
N VAL A 318 15.50 37.33 8.03
CA VAL A 318 15.96 36.52 6.91
C VAL A 318 17.30 37.04 6.38
N GLY A 319 18.38 36.40 6.82
CA GLY A 319 19.70 36.57 6.23
C GLY A 319 19.78 35.81 4.90
N SER A 320 19.82 36.54 3.79
CA SER A 320 20.16 35.98 2.48
C SER A 320 21.65 36.17 2.19
N PRO A 321 22.38 35.15 1.68
CA PRO A 321 23.79 35.28 1.31
C PRO A 321 23.97 35.99 -0.04
N GLN A 322 25.05 36.76 -0.14
CA GLN A 322 25.49 37.53 -1.29
C GLN A 322 26.25 36.63 -2.30
N PRO A 323 26.16 36.89 -3.63
CA PRO A 323 26.85 36.06 -4.63
C PRO A 323 28.33 36.45 -4.73
N GLU A 324 29.22 35.52 -4.39
CA GLU A 324 30.66 35.71 -4.45
C GLU A 324 31.30 35.00 -5.66
N LYS A 325 32.28 35.68 -6.23
CA LYS A 325 32.91 35.43 -7.53
C LYS A 325 33.72 34.12 -7.54
N GLN A 326 33.56 33.36 -8.62
CA GLN A 326 34.39 32.20 -8.95
C GLN A 326 35.87 32.57 -9.07
N GLN A 327 36.71 32.00 -8.21
CA GLN A 327 38.15 31.92 -8.40
C GLN A 327 38.56 30.48 -8.74
N LEU A 328 39.14 30.33 -9.91
CA LEU A 328 39.84 29.14 -10.39
C LEU A 328 41.10 28.89 -9.54
N ARG A 329 41.20 27.69 -8.94
CA ARG A 329 42.45 27.12 -8.45
C ARG A 329 42.60 25.70 -9.00
N ARG A 330 43.76 25.46 -9.61
CA ARG A 330 44.19 24.27 -10.35
C ARG A 330 45.23 23.49 -9.52
N GLY A 331 45.16 22.15 -9.58
CA GLY A 331 46.28 21.19 -9.43
C GLY A 331 46.28 20.29 -8.17
N PRO A 332 46.92 19.10 -8.16
CA PRO A 332 47.61 18.38 -9.25
C PRO A 332 47.29 16.86 -9.35
N PHE A 333 46.90 16.37 -10.53
CA PHE A 333 47.39 15.10 -11.09
C PHE A 333 47.08 15.09 -12.60
N THR A 334 48.11 14.85 -13.39
CA THR A 334 48.18 14.87 -14.86
C THR A 334 47.91 13.49 -15.46
N GLU A 335 47.33 13.47 -16.66
CA GLU A 335 47.59 12.60 -17.84
C GLU A 335 46.34 12.71 -18.76
N GLU A 336 46.34 13.62 -19.74
CA GLU A 336 46.76 13.45 -21.15
C GLU A 336 45.85 12.53 -22.00
N ALA A 337 45.17 13.13 -22.99
CA ALA A 337 45.22 12.74 -24.41
C ALA A 337 44.27 13.62 -25.28
N ASP A 338 44.90 14.47 -26.10
CA ASP A 338 44.65 14.82 -27.51
C ASP A 338 43.25 15.23 -28.03
N ASP A 339 43.14 16.54 -28.29
CA ASP A 339 42.88 17.20 -29.59
C ASP A 339 42.27 16.38 -30.73
N ASP A 340 41.07 16.77 -31.20
CA ASP A 340 40.90 17.19 -32.60
C ASP A 340 39.65 18.07 -32.77
N THR A 341 39.88 19.24 -33.33
CA THR A 341 38.92 20.27 -33.69
C THR A 341 38.42 20.07 -35.12
N SER A 342 37.11 20.17 -35.37
CA SER A 342 36.61 20.82 -36.60
C SER A 342 35.10 21.06 -36.57
N GLU A 343 34.72 22.31 -36.31
CA GLU A 343 33.47 22.92 -36.79
C GLU A 343 33.63 23.25 -38.28
N TRP A 344 32.72 22.80 -39.15
CA TRP A 344 32.34 23.50 -40.38
C TRP A 344 30.83 23.30 -40.62
N ASN A 345 30.13 24.42 -40.79
CA ASN A 345 28.70 24.59 -41.11
C ASN A 345 28.62 25.10 -42.58
N PRO A 346 27.47 25.52 -43.17
CA PRO A 346 26.21 24.86 -43.53
C PRO A 346 25.82 24.99 -45.05
N MET A 347 24.70 24.36 -45.46
CA MET A 347 23.79 24.65 -46.61
C MET A 347 24.29 24.63 -48.09
N ASN A 348 23.69 23.77 -48.94
CA ASN A 348 22.83 24.21 -50.08
C ASN A 348 22.07 23.07 -50.82
N PHE A 349 21.03 23.50 -51.56
CA PHE A 349 19.94 22.81 -52.29
C PHE A 349 20.26 22.05 -53.59
N ALA A 350 19.34 21.13 -53.98
CA ALA A 350 18.72 20.85 -55.31
C ALA A 350 18.46 19.32 -55.48
N ASP A 351 17.24 18.79 -55.40
CA ASP A 351 16.13 18.73 -56.41
C ASP A 351 16.41 17.79 -57.60
N MET A 352 15.67 16.65 -57.70
CA MET A 352 15.15 16.08 -58.96
C MET A 352 14.15 14.92 -58.73
N GLN A 353 12.93 15.11 -59.26
CA GLN A 353 11.94 14.19 -59.85
C GLN A 353 12.45 12.82 -60.39
N GLN A 354 11.69 11.74 -60.62
CA GLN A 354 10.26 11.50 -60.93
C GLN A 354 9.99 9.96 -60.98
N SER A 355 8.72 9.55 -60.78
CA SER A 355 7.97 8.46 -61.48
C SER A 355 8.50 7.01 -61.42
N GLY A 356 7.72 5.94 -61.25
CA GLY A 356 6.28 5.69 -61.28
C GLY A 356 6.04 4.20 -61.65
N ASN A 357 4.88 3.68 -61.22
CA ASN A 357 4.14 2.50 -61.72
C ASN A 357 4.69 1.07 -61.53
N GLU A 358 3.95 0.20 -60.83
CA GLU A 358 2.97 -0.81 -61.33
C GLU A 358 3.68 -1.96 -62.10
N THR A 359 3.44 -3.26 -61.87
CA THR A 359 2.16 -3.94 -61.69
C THR A 359 2.36 -5.39 -61.19
N ALA A 360 1.27 -5.91 -60.61
CA ALA A 360 0.93 -7.30 -60.32
C ALA A 360 1.33 -8.37 -61.37
N VAL A 361 1.30 -9.66 -60.96
CA VAL A 361 0.37 -10.71 -61.45
C VAL A 361 0.85 -12.12 -61.03
N THR A 362 -0.01 -12.81 -60.25
CA THR A 362 -0.39 -14.26 -60.15
C THR A 362 0.68 -15.37 -60.33
N ASP A 363 0.58 -16.55 -59.73
CA ASP A 363 -0.60 -17.42 -59.68
C ASP A 363 -0.39 -18.64 -58.75
N GLN A 364 -1.49 -19.15 -58.17
CA GLN A 364 -1.92 -20.56 -57.98
C GLN A 364 -0.90 -21.66 -57.60
N SER A 365 -1.20 -22.74 -56.87
CA SER A 365 -2.34 -23.26 -56.11
C SER A 365 -1.94 -24.67 -55.64
N THR A 366 -2.62 -25.15 -54.59
CA THR A 366 -3.04 -26.56 -54.37
C THR A 366 -2.08 -27.65 -53.83
N THR A 367 -2.62 -28.33 -52.81
CA THR A 367 -2.55 -29.78 -52.46
C THR A 367 -1.46 -30.31 -51.50
N SER A 368 -1.91 -30.64 -50.28
CA SER A 368 -1.54 -31.85 -49.51
C SER A 368 -2.14 -33.11 -50.19
N PRO A 369 -1.81 -34.40 -49.87
CA PRO A 369 -1.42 -34.91 -48.54
C PRO A 369 -0.46 -36.16 -48.45
N ASN A 370 0.03 -36.39 -47.23
CA ASN A 370 0.18 -37.66 -46.48
C ASN A 370 0.70 -38.97 -47.15
N HIS A 371 1.88 -39.44 -46.71
CA HIS A 371 2.35 -40.83 -46.42
C HIS A 371 3.88 -40.77 -46.28
N GLY A 372 4.61 -41.47 -45.41
CA GLY A 372 4.36 -42.67 -44.62
C GLY A 372 5.62 -43.55 -44.75
N ASN A 373 6.26 -43.88 -43.62
CA ASN A 373 7.27 -44.94 -43.39
C ASN A 373 8.63 -44.80 -44.13
N ASP A 374 9.76 -45.38 -43.73
CA ASP A 374 10.32 -46.07 -42.56
C ASP A 374 11.68 -46.63 -43.08
N PHE A 375 12.81 -46.48 -42.38
CA PHE A 375 14.04 -47.29 -42.59
C PHE A 375 15.10 -46.98 -41.49
N ASP A 376 15.17 -47.84 -40.47
CA ASP A 376 16.28 -48.74 -40.09
C ASP A 376 17.73 -48.39 -40.52
N ILE A 377 18.84 -48.70 -39.83
CA ILE A 377 19.18 -49.29 -38.51
C ILE A 377 20.73 -49.22 -38.41
N SER A 378 21.31 -49.20 -37.20
CA SER A 378 22.56 -49.91 -36.80
C SER A 378 23.64 -49.10 -36.04
N SER A 379 23.78 -49.50 -34.76
CA SER A 379 25.04 -49.73 -34.01
C SER A 379 25.89 -48.50 -33.60
N ASP A 380 26.47 -48.38 -32.42
CA ASP A 380 26.75 -49.36 -31.35
C ASP A 380 27.00 -48.66 -29.99
N SER A 381 26.50 -49.31 -28.95
CA SER A 381 26.90 -49.42 -27.53
C SER A 381 28.06 -48.59 -26.93
N HIS A 382 27.85 -47.90 -25.79
CA HIS A 382 28.07 -48.48 -24.44
C HIS A 382 27.87 -47.48 -23.27
N ALA A 383 27.01 -47.91 -22.35
CA ALA A 383 26.77 -47.59 -20.93
C ALA A 383 27.68 -46.63 -20.11
N LYS A 384 27.05 -45.71 -19.36
CA LYS A 384 27.01 -45.73 -17.88
C LYS A 384 25.89 -44.83 -17.32
N ARG A 385 24.79 -45.45 -16.89
CA ARG A 385 23.69 -44.82 -16.14
C ARG A 385 24.09 -44.64 -14.67
N ARG A 386 23.83 -43.46 -14.09
CA ARG A 386 23.59 -43.32 -12.64
C ARG A 386 22.13 -42.98 -12.43
N LYS A 387 21.42 -43.94 -11.83
CA LYS A 387 20.04 -43.87 -11.37
C LYS A 387 20.12 -43.56 -9.87
N ILE A 388 19.60 -42.42 -9.44
CA ILE A 388 19.38 -42.14 -8.02
C ILE A 388 17.93 -42.49 -7.74
N SER A 389 17.78 -43.65 -7.10
CA SER A 389 16.60 -44.10 -6.38
C SER A 389 16.74 -43.55 -4.96
N HIS A 390 15.84 -42.68 -4.51
CA HIS A 390 15.76 -42.36 -3.09
C HIS A 390 14.63 -43.19 -2.50
N GLY A 391 15.04 -44.21 -1.76
CA GLY A 391 14.17 -45.11 -1.01
C GLY A 391 13.66 -44.42 0.25
N GLU A 392 12.40 -44.71 0.52
CA GLU A 392 11.60 -44.30 1.66
C GLU A 392 11.95 -45.20 2.86
N GLU A 393 13.15 -45.10 3.43
CA GLU A 393 13.54 -45.94 4.60
C GLU A 393 14.33 -45.24 5.72
N ASP A 394 14.63 -43.93 5.63
CA ASP A 394 15.52 -43.26 6.61
C ASP A 394 14.82 -42.41 7.70
N TYR A 395 13.48 -42.48 7.82
CA TYR A 395 12.74 -41.79 8.90
C TYR A 395 12.40 -42.68 10.11
N ALA A 396 12.68 -43.99 10.06
CA ALA A 396 12.37 -44.91 11.15
C ALA A 396 13.49 -45.05 12.20
N ALA A 397 14.74 -44.67 11.88
CA ALA A 397 15.88 -44.82 12.77
C ALA A 397 16.10 -43.66 13.76
N PHE A 398 15.34 -42.56 13.63
CA PHE A 398 15.39 -41.41 14.55
C PHE A 398 14.17 -41.31 15.50
N ALA A 399 13.20 -42.22 15.38
CA ALA A 399 11.99 -42.24 16.23
C ALA A 399 12.07 -43.22 17.42
N ALA A 400 13.15 -44.00 17.52
CA ALA A 400 13.37 -45.01 18.58
C ALA A 400 14.61 -44.69 19.44
N GLY A 401 14.93 -43.40 19.61
CA GLY A 401 15.96 -42.92 20.52
C GLY A 401 15.44 -42.88 21.96
N ASP A 402 15.84 -43.88 22.72
CA ASP A 402 15.59 -44.11 24.14
C ASP A 402 16.20 -42.98 25.00
N LEU A 403 15.44 -41.91 25.22
CA LEU A 403 15.81 -40.78 26.08
C LEU A 403 15.83 -41.15 27.59
N ASP A 404 15.33 -42.32 27.96
CA ASP A 404 15.27 -42.76 29.36
C ASP A 404 16.56 -43.46 29.82
N ALA A 405 17.37 -44.00 28.89
CA ALA A 405 18.64 -44.66 29.22
C ALA A 405 19.72 -43.66 29.68
N ASP A 406 19.83 -42.51 28.99
CA ASP A 406 20.82 -41.47 29.32
C ASP A 406 20.47 -40.72 30.63
N VAL A 407 19.19 -40.66 30.99
CA VAL A 407 18.72 -40.07 32.26
C VAL A 407 18.92 -41.04 33.43
N ALA A 408 18.75 -42.35 33.21
CA ALA A 408 19.02 -43.36 34.23
C ALA A 408 20.51 -43.45 34.61
N ASP A 409 21.42 -43.29 33.65
CA ASP A 409 22.87 -43.33 33.90
C ASP A 409 23.38 -42.08 34.63
N LEU A 410 22.73 -40.93 34.40
CA LEU A 410 23.02 -39.67 35.09
C LEU A 410 22.52 -39.67 36.55
N LEU A 411 21.47 -40.43 36.86
CA LEU A 411 20.98 -40.65 38.23
C LEU A 411 21.82 -41.69 39.01
N ALA A 412 22.43 -42.66 38.33
CA ALA A 412 23.28 -43.66 38.96
C ALA A 412 24.64 -43.10 39.44
N THR A 413 25.11 -42.00 38.82
CA THR A 413 26.41 -41.38 39.13
C THR A 413 26.36 -40.36 40.27
N GLN A 414 25.18 -39.90 40.71
CA GLN A 414 25.03 -39.02 41.88
C GLN A 414 24.78 -39.76 43.21
N GLY A 415 24.72 -41.10 43.21
CA GLY A 415 24.41 -41.91 44.39
C GLY A 415 25.60 -42.46 45.17
N LYS A 416 26.84 -42.05 44.88
CA LYS A 416 28.03 -42.42 45.67
C LYS A 416 28.81 -41.20 46.11
N HIS A 417 28.45 -40.66 47.26
CA HIS A 417 29.37 -40.10 48.24
C HIS A 417 28.78 -40.15 49.65
#